data_AF-A0A8E2AXM2-F1
#
_entry.id   AF-A0A8E2AXM2-F1
#
_cell.length_a   1.000
_cell.length_b   1.000
_cell.length_c   1.000
_cell.angle_alpha   90.00
_cell.angle_beta   90.00
_cell.angle_gamma   90.00
#
_symmetry.space_group_name_H-M   'P 1'
#
loop_
_entity.id
_entity.type
_entity.pdbx_description
1 polymer ?
#
loop_
_entity_poly.entity_id
_entity_poly.type
_entity_poly.pdbx_seq_one_letter_code
_entity_poly.pdbx_strand_id
1 'polypeptide(L)'
;MELPQEAYNLIVKHVGTRSDLAALCTVSKAFQRAAERALYNTLDLHGQIQTVIVCDVLSRTHRIAILVSALSIFAQDEDNNDGEMESSMNIFWTSIANALQGTTRLRFLNLYTDGGVEMATAWILDGCSFQLRNFHCDLAWDGHLVSFLATQSRLTNLYLVDYKDDTPISTSVNFLPRLSILECTFTEAAVALVPARPITRLKTCFSRSNIDGKRLEMRALFSSLRLSRKTLRSLDIADSSYTAEFSSELLASLAHSVHVYDVRYLGTLVLPIGGRERLEFYGLLMRFSKLRCIEVDVSEWEPPPTHPAAMRALACELRLYCSTVTCVVFVYDFERLSVSVVDNLCVPDDDIVADNLWREV
;
A
#
# COMPACT_ATOMS: atom_id res chain seq x y z
N MET A 1 -4.57 44.33 18.43
CA MET A 1 -3.42 43.47 18.76
C MET A 1 -3.46 42.31 17.78
N GLU A 2 -2.51 42.21 16.85
CA GLU A 2 -2.47 41.10 15.90
C GLU A 2 -1.89 39.85 16.60
N LEU A 3 -2.57 38.72 16.46
CA LEU A 3 -2.06 37.43 16.93
C LEU A 3 -0.90 36.96 16.02
N PRO A 4 0.05 36.16 16.52
CA PRO A 4 1.08 35.55 15.69
C PRO A 4 0.47 34.50 14.73
N GLN A 5 1.15 34.20 13.61
CA GLN A 5 0.67 33.25 12.59
C GLN A 5 0.41 31.84 13.17
N GLU A 6 1.22 31.44 14.14
CA GLU A 6 1.11 30.17 14.85
C GLU A 6 -0.20 30.08 15.62
N ALA A 7 -0.69 31.19 16.19
CA ALA A 7 -1.97 31.23 16.89
C ALA A 7 -3.15 31.03 15.93
N TYR A 8 -3.13 31.67 14.75
CA TYR A 8 -4.16 31.44 13.73
C TYR A 8 -4.16 29.99 13.24
N ASN A 9 -2.98 29.40 12.99
CA ASN A 9 -2.87 28.00 12.60
C ASN A 9 -3.39 27.05 13.68
N LEU A 10 -3.12 27.36 14.96
CA LEU A 10 -3.61 26.58 16.09
C LEU A 10 -5.13 26.66 16.22
N ILE A 11 -5.71 27.86 16.12
CA ILE A 11 -7.16 28.04 16.14
C ILE A 11 -7.81 27.22 15.03
N VAL A 12 -7.33 27.38 13.79
CA VAL A 12 -7.84 26.66 12.61
C VAL A 12 -7.73 25.14 12.77
N LYS A 13 -6.66 24.64 13.39
CA LYS A 13 -6.49 23.19 13.67
C LYS A 13 -7.59 22.63 14.57
N HIS A 14 -8.20 23.45 15.42
CA HIS A 14 -9.28 23.04 16.34
C HIS A 14 -10.68 23.30 15.78
N VAL A 15 -10.82 23.80 14.55
CA VAL A 15 -12.12 23.99 13.89
C VAL A 15 -12.58 22.67 13.32
N GLY A 16 -13.73 22.18 13.80
CA GLY A 16 -14.20 20.82 13.51
C GLY A 16 -14.84 20.62 12.13
N THR A 17 -15.34 21.68 11.48
CA THR A 17 -16.11 21.55 10.22
C THR A 17 -15.47 22.33 9.07
N ARG A 18 -15.59 21.82 7.84
CA ARG A 18 -15.16 22.51 6.62
C ARG A 18 -15.95 23.80 6.36
N SER A 19 -17.21 23.84 6.80
CA SER A 19 -18.06 25.04 6.69
C SER A 19 -17.53 26.18 7.56
N ASP A 20 -17.16 25.89 8.80
CA ASP A 20 -16.55 26.88 9.69
C ASP A 20 -15.19 27.35 9.17
N LEU A 21 -14.39 26.45 8.59
CA LEU A 21 -13.14 26.83 7.91
C LEU A 21 -13.41 27.79 6.76
N ALA A 22 -14.43 27.54 5.94
CA ALA A 22 -14.82 28.44 4.86
C ALA A 22 -15.31 29.80 5.39
N ALA A 23 -16.05 29.82 6.51
CA ALA A 23 -16.46 31.07 7.16
C ALA A 23 -15.24 31.85 7.71
N LEU A 24 -14.25 31.17 8.31
CA LEU A 24 -13.01 31.80 8.76
C LEU A 24 -12.22 32.43 7.61
N CYS A 25 -12.33 31.89 6.40
CA CYS A 25 -11.71 32.50 5.23
C CYS A 25 -12.23 33.92 4.94
N THR A 26 -13.46 34.25 5.37
CA THR A 26 -14.06 35.57 5.13
C THR A 26 -13.88 36.54 6.30
N VAL A 27 -13.43 36.07 7.47
CA VAL A 27 -13.31 36.92 8.68
C VAL A 27 -12.13 37.89 8.59
N SER A 28 -10.93 37.41 8.24
CA SER A 28 -9.74 38.25 8.12
C SER A 28 -8.70 37.62 7.20
N LYS A 29 -7.77 38.42 6.65
CA LYS A 29 -6.68 37.92 5.78
C LYS A 29 -5.76 36.92 6.50
N ALA A 30 -5.58 37.07 7.82
CA ALA A 30 -4.75 36.17 8.60
C ALA A 30 -5.43 34.80 8.79
N PHE A 31 -6.73 34.81 9.09
CA PHE A 31 -7.53 33.59 9.13
C PHE A 31 -7.66 32.95 7.76
N GLN A 32 -7.84 33.74 6.69
CA GLN A 32 -7.90 33.24 5.32
C GLN A 32 -6.70 32.35 4.96
N ARG A 33 -5.48 32.82 5.19
CA ARG A 33 -4.27 32.04 4.88
C ARG A 33 -4.21 30.71 5.64
N ALA A 34 -4.56 30.72 6.91
CA ALA A 34 -4.54 29.53 7.76
C ALA A 34 -5.68 28.57 7.40
N ALA A 35 -6.90 29.10 7.23
CA ALA A 35 -8.11 28.33 6.96
C ALA A 35 -8.12 27.73 5.56
N GLU A 36 -7.72 28.46 4.51
CA GLU A 36 -7.60 27.89 3.16
C GLU A 36 -6.55 26.79 3.11
N ARG A 37 -5.43 26.97 3.83
CA ARG A 37 -4.45 25.90 3.94
C ARG A 37 -5.06 24.67 4.59
N ALA A 38 -5.78 24.79 5.69
CA ALA A 38 -6.46 23.66 6.31
C ALA A 38 -7.53 23.02 5.39
N LEU A 39 -8.26 23.84 4.64
CA LEU A 39 -9.33 23.39 3.75
C LEU A 39 -8.82 22.62 2.53
N TYR A 40 -7.72 23.08 1.93
CA TYR A 40 -7.20 22.55 0.66
C TYR A 40 -5.94 21.69 0.80
N ASN A 41 -5.35 21.56 1.99
CA ASN A 41 -4.12 20.78 2.14
C ASN A 41 -4.27 19.30 1.80
N THR A 42 -5.41 18.73 2.19
CA THR A 42 -5.79 17.35 1.88
C THR A 42 -7.17 17.37 1.23
N LEU A 43 -7.23 16.84 0.01
CA LEU A 43 -8.45 16.72 -0.76
C LEU A 43 -8.75 15.25 -0.99
N ASP A 44 -10.02 14.92 -0.80
CA ASP A 44 -10.57 13.60 -1.03
C ASP A 44 -11.79 13.78 -1.94
N LEU A 45 -11.66 13.37 -3.19
CA LEU A 45 -12.59 13.68 -4.27
C LEU A 45 -13.34 12.42 -4.69
N HIS A 46 -14.66 12.47 -4.50
CA HIS A 46 -15.61 11.41 -4.85
C HIS A 46 -16.60 11.95 -5.86
N GLY A 47 -17.00 11.10 -6.81
CA GLY A 47 -17.94 11.45 -7.87
C GLY A 47 -17.30 12.28 -8.99
N GLN A 48 -17.70 11.99 -10.23
CA GLN A 48 -17.08 12.57 -11.42
C GLN A 48 -17.29 14.09 -11.50
N ILE A 49 -18.54 14.55 -11.32
CA ILE A 49 -18.92 15.97 -11.43
C ILE A 49 -18.19 16.82 -10.39
N GLN A 50 -18.20 16.38 -9.13
CA GLN A 50 -17.57 17.11 -8.03
C GLN A 50 -16.06 17.20 -8.22
N THR A 51 -15.43 16.11 -8.68
CA THR A 51 -14.00 16.08 -9.01
C THR A 51 -13.67 17.09 -10.11
N VAL A 52 -14.43 17.13 -11.21
CA VAL A 52 -14.23 18.09 -12.31
C VAL A 52 -14.33 19.53 -11.80
N ILE A 53 -15.34 19.87 -10.99
CA ILE A 53 -15.51 21.21 -10.43
C ILE A 53 -14.28 21.61 -9.59
N VAL A 54 -13.83 20.73 -8.70
CA VAL A 54 -12.65 21.02 -7.85
C VAL A 54 -11.39 21.14 -8.70
N CYS A 55 -11.19 20.25 -9.67
CA CYS A 55 -10.06 20.29 -10.58
C CYS A 55 -10.03 21.57 -11.45
N ASP A 56 -11.18 22.04 -11.93
CA ASP A 56 -11.29 23.32 -12.63
C ASP A 56 -10.89 24.49 -11.72
N VAL A 57 -11.34 24.50 -10.46
CA VAL A 57 -10.93 25.52 -9.47
C VAL A 57 -9.42 25.48 -9.23
N LEU A 58 -8.83 24.29 -9.06
CA LEU A 58 -7.39 24.13 -8.86
C LEU A 58 -6.58 24.60 -10.08
N SER A 59 -7.01 24.25 -11.28
CA SER A 59 -6.30 24.64 -12.51
C SER A 59 -6.34 26.15 -12.76
N ARG A 60 -7.45 26.82 -12.43
CA ARG A 60 -7.60 28.29 -12.58
C ARG A 60 -6.98 29.09 -11.44
N THR A 61 -6.87 28.50 -10.25
CA THR A 61 -6.50 29.23 -9.03
C THR A 61 -5.18 28.72 -8.46
N HIS A 62 -4.07 29.17 -9.06
CA HIS A 62 -2.72 28.76 -8.65
C HIS A 62 -2.46 28.86 -7.14
N ARG A 63 -2.95 29.95 -6.51
CA ARG A 63 -2.82 30.20 -5.07
C ARG A 63 -3.43 29.08 -4.19
N ILE A 64 -4.49 28.42 -4.67
CA ILE A 64 -5.12 27.29 -3.97
C ILE A 64 -4.40 25.99 -4.33
N ALA A 65 -4.06 25.78 -5.61
CA ALA A 65 -3.38 24.57 -6.07
C ALA A 65 -2.06 24.30 -5.32
N ILE A 66 -1.29 25.35 -5.01
CA ILE A 66 -0.04 25.22 -4.25
C ILE A 66 -0.24 24.80 -2.78
N LEU A 67 -1.47 24.83 -2.25
CA LEU A 67 -1.76 24.41 -0.89
C LEU A 67 -1.97 22.90 -0.78
N VAL A 68 -2.36 22.25 -1.88
CA VAL A 68 -2.64 20.82 -1.96
C VAL A 68 -1.35 20.04 -1.76
N SER A 69 -1.31 19.23 -0.71
CA SER A 69 -0.21 18.32 -0.38
C SER A 69 -0.61 16.86 -0.48
N ALA A 70 -1.90 16.55 -0.33
CA ALA A 70 -2.45 15.21 -0.48
C ALA A 70 -3.74 15.28 -1.31
N LEU A 71 -3.85 14.40 -2.30
CA LEU A 71 -5.01 14.31 -3.18
C LEU A 71 -5.37 12.83 -3.35
N SER A 72 -6.61 12.48 -3.04
CA SER A 72 -7.20 11.18 -3.38
C SER A 72 -8.35 11.42 -4.34
N ILE A 73 -8.40 10.64 -5.42
CA ILE A 73 -9.46 10.70 -6.43
C ILE A 73 -10.03 9.30 -6.59
N PHE A 74 -11.35 9.20 -6.45
CA PHE A 74 -12.12 7.98 -6.63
C PHE A 74 -12.93 8.11 -7.91
N ALA A 75 -12.38 7.57 -9.00
CA ALA A 75 -13.06 7.50 -10.29
C ALA A 75 -13.98 6.28 -10.28
N GLN A 76 -15.23 6.48 -9.85
CA GLN A 76 -16.29 5.49 -9.97
C GLN A 76 -17.17 5.81 -11.17
N ASP A 77 -17.59 4.76 -11.89
CA ASP A 77 -18.63 4.86 -12.91
C ASP A 77 -20.00 4.85 -12.25
N GLU A 78 -20.61 6.03 -12.15
CA GLU A 78 -22.01 6.18 -11.75
C GLU A 78 -22.91 5.77 -12.93
N ASP A 79 -23.35 4.51 -12.92
CA ASP A 79 -24.41 3.87 -13.73
C ASP A 79 -24.25 3.83 -15.27
N ASN A 80 -24.12 2.60 -15.76
CA ASN A 80 -24.08 2.15 -17.17
C ASN A 80 -25.25 2.67 -18.01
N ASN A 81 -25.12 3.87 -18.58
CA ASN A 81 -26.01 4.35 -19.64
C ASN A 81 -25.19 4.54 -20.92
N ASP A 82 -25.24 3.52 -21.79
CA ASP A 82 -24.29 3.13 -22.86
C ASP A 82 -24.11 4.09 -24.06
N GLY A 83 -24.38 5.40 -23.93
CA GLY A 83 -24.40 6.32 -25.09
C GLY A 83 -23.46 7.52 -25.06
N GLU A 84 -23.33 8.19 -23.91
CA GLU A 84 -22.66 9.52 -23.82
C GLU A 84 -21.32 9.48 -23.05
N MET A 85 -20.91 8.29 -22.60
CA MET A 85 -19.89 8.05 -21.57
C MET A 85 -18.45 8.38 -21.99
N GLU A 86 -18.06 8.19 -23.26
CA GLU A 86 -16.68 8.46 -23.68
C GLU A 86 -16.33 9.96 -23.64
N SER A 87 -17.30 10.83 -23.94
CA SER A 87 -17.07 12.26 -23.95
C SER A 87 -16.88 12.85 -22.55
N SER A 88 -17.63 12.34 -21.56
CA SER A 88 -17.54 12.77 -20.16
C SER A 88 -16.22 12.32 -19.51
N MET A 89 -15.78 11.09 -19.78
CA MET A 89 -14.50 10.54 -19.31
C MET A 89 -13.30 11.38 -19.77
N ASN A 90 -13.29 11.82 -21.03
CA ASN A 90 -12.21 12.67 -21.55
C ASN A 90 -12.16 14.03 -20.83
N ILE A 91 -13.31 14.64 -20.56
CA ILE A 91 -13.39 15.91 -19.80
C ILE A 91 -12.89 15.69 -18.37
N PHE A 92 -13.29 14.58 -17.74
CA PHE A 92 -12.88 14.19 -16.39
C PHE A 92 -11.35 14.09 -16.27
N TRP A 93 -10.72 13.24 -17.08
CA TRP A 93 -9.26 13.04 -17.04
C TRP A 93 -8.48 14.29 -17.44
N THR A 94 -8.97 15.05 -18.42
CA THR A 94 -8.36 16.34 -18.79
C THR A 94 -8.42 17.36 -17.64
N SER A 95 -9.52 17.42 -16.91
CA SER A 95 -9.65 18.30 -15.73
C SER A 95 -8.64 17.91 -14.65
N ILE A 96 -8.47 16.61 -14.40
CA ILE A 96 -7.49 16.09 -13.45
C ILE A 96 -6.07 16.45 -13.88
N ALA A 97 -5.70 16.21 -15.14
CA ALA A 97 -4.37 16.53 -15.66
C ALA A 97 -4.01 18.01 -15.46
N ASN A 98 -4.95 18.91 -15.82
CA ASN A 98 -4.78 20.36 -15.66
C ASN A 98 -4.62 20.76 -14.18
N ALA A 99 -5.39 20.14 -13.28
CA ALA A 99 -5.28 20.40 -11.86
C ALA A 99 -3.92 19.92 -11.31
N LEU A 100 -3.49 18.71 -11.66
CA LEU A 100 -2.25 18.11 -11.19
C LEU A 100 -1.03 18.95 -11.56
N GLN A 101 -0.96 19.47 -12.79
CA GLN A 101 0.12 20.37 -13.22
C GLN A 101 0.23 21.63 -12.35
N GLY A 102 -0.89 22.13 -11.81
CA GLY A 102 -0.91 23.27 -10.88
C GLY A 102 -0.51 22.92 -9.43
N THR A 103 -0.62 21.66 -9.02
CA THR A 103 -0.37 21.19 -7.64
C THR A 103 1.10 20.90 -7.34
N THR A 104 1.97 21.91 -7.49
CA THR A 104 3.44 21.76 -7.38
C THR A 104 3.96 21.28 -6.02
N ARG A 105 3.13 21.29 -4.98
CA ARG A 105 3.48 20.84 -3.61
C ARG A 105 2.92 19.47 -3.24
N LEU A 106 2.29 18.77 -4.17
CA LEU A 106 1.71 17.45 -3.94
C LEU A 106 2.77 16.44 -3.49
N ARG A 107 2.45 15.67 -2.44
CA ARG A 107 3.34 14.66 -1.84
C ARG A 107 2.68 13.29 -1.71
N PHE A 108 1.35 13.26 -1.67
CA PHE A 108 0.56 12.06 -1.55
C PHE A 108 -0.49 12.12 -2.65
N LEU A 109 -0.47 11.13 -3.54
CA LEU A 109 -1.46 11.00 -4.60
C LEU A 109 -2.02 9.58 -4.55
N ASN A 110 -3.34 9.47 -4.45
CA ASN A 110 -4.05 8.21 -4.59
C ASN A 110 -5.06 8.35 -5.74
N LEU A 111 -4.98 7.44 -6.70
CA LEU A 111 -5.88 7.37 -7.85
C LEU A 111 -6.51 5.99 -7.86
N TYR A 112 -7.80 5.94 -7.53
CA TYR A 112 -8.59 4.73 -7.54
C TYR A 112 -9.48 4.74 -8.78
N THR A 113 -9.37 3.71 -9.62
CA THR A 113 -10.19 3.56 -10.82
C THR A 113 -11.01 2.29 -10.70
N ASP A 114 -12.30 2.44 -10.48
CA ASP A 114 -13.24 1.33 -10.44
C ASP A 114 -13.67 1.04 -11.88
N GLY A 115 -13.47 -0.18 -12.39
CA GLY A 115 -14.00 -0.52 -13.72
C GLY A 115 -13.30 -1.60 -14.53
N GLY A 116 -12.12 -2.10 -14.12
CA GLY A 116 -11.42 -3.19 -14.83
C GLY A 116 -11.03 -2.89 -16.28
N VAL A 117 -11.39 -1.73 -16.83
CA VAL A 117 -10.92 -1.25 -18.12
C VAL A 117 -9.55 -0.64 -17.89
N GLU A 118 -8.53 -1.27 -18.47
CA GLU A 118 -7.16 -0.77 -18.54
C GLU A 118 -7.12 0.55 -19.31
N MET A 119 -7.52 1.64 -18.67
CA MET A 119 -7.47 2.95 -19.28
C MET A 119 -6.03 3.44 -19.20
N ALA A 120 -5.37 3.51 -20.36
CA ALA A 120 -4.06 4.15 -20.56
C ALA A 120 -4.16 5.67 -20.30
N THR A 121 -4.39 6.02 -19.04
CA THR A 121 -4.66 7.38 -18.54
C THR A 121 -3.50 7.96 -17.76
N ALA A 122 -2.36 7.26 -17.69
CA ALA A 122 -1.19 7.77 -17.00
C ALA A 122 -0.62 9.06 -17.61
N TRP A 123 -1.01 9.41 -18.84
CA TRP A 123 -0.73 10.71 -19.48
C TRP A 123 -1.19 11.92 -18.64
N ILE A 124 -2.17 11.76 -17.73
CA ILE A 124 -2.58 12.85 -16.82
C ILE A 124 -1.46 13.34 -15.91
N LEU A 125 -0.39 12.55 -15.76
CA LEU A 125 0.79 12.87 -14.96
C LEU A 125 1.85 13.61 -15.77
N ASP A 126 1.68 13.75 -17.08
CA ASP A 126 2.64 14.42 -17.95
C ASP A 126 2.78 15.91 -17.58
N GLY A 127 4.03 16.37 -17.54
CA GLY A 127 4.35 17.77 -17.18
C GLY A 127 4.20 18.10 -15.69
N CYS A 128 3.82 17.15 -14.85
CA CYS A 128 3.76 17.36 -13.40
C CYS A 128 5.15 17.58 -12.80
N SER A 129 5.30 18.59 -11.94
CA SER A 129 6.59 19.00 -11.37
C SER A 129 6.77 18.65 -9.88
N PHE A 130 5.72 18.15 -9.23
CA PHE A 130 5.76 17.77 -7.83
C PHE A 130 6.61 16.52 -7.59
N GLN A 131 6.92 16.26 -6.31
CA GLN A 131 7.74 15.14 -5.88
C GLN A 131 7.02 14.36 -4.79
N LEU A 132 6.41 13.25 -5.21
CA LEU A 132 5.63 12.37 -4.36
C LEU A 132 6.53 11.65 -3.34
N ARG A 133 5.93 11.34 -2.20
CA ARG A 133 6.46 10.43 -1.17
C ARG A 133 5.67 9.13 -1.17
N ASN A 134 4.35 9.24 -1.34
CA ASN A 134 3.46 8.12 -1.50
C ASN A 134 2.69 8.28 -2.80
N PHE A 135 2.60 7.19 -3.55
CA PHE A 135 1.80 7.12 -4.75
C PHE A 135 1.05 5.80 -4.76
N HIS A 136 -0.27 5.89 -4.81
CA HIS A 136 -1.17 4.78 -5.02
C HIS A 136 -1.88 5.01 -6.35
N CYS A 137 -1.75 4.08 -7.28
CA CYS A 137 -2.45 4.20 -8.55
C CYS A 137 -2.85 2.85 -9.12
N ASP A 138 -4.07 2.84 -9.66
CA ASP A 138 -4.62 1.74 -10.42
C ASP A 138 -4.38 1.91 -11.94
N LEU A 139 -3.52 2.88 -12.30
CA LEU A 139 -3.16 3.19 -13.68
C LEU A 139 -2.39 2.03 -14.32
N ALA A 140 -2.65 1.79 -15.61
CA ALA A 140 -1.88 0.83 -16.39
C ALA A 140 -0.39 1.18 -16.43
N TRP A 141 0.45 0.16 -16.38
CA TRP A 141 1.90 0.31 -16.55
C TRP A 141 2.27 0.60 -18.02
N ASP A 142 2.32 1.88 -18.37
CA ASP A 142 2.67 2.37 -19.71
C ASP A 142 3.87 3.34 -19.71
N GLY A 143 4.26 3.80 -20.90
CA GLY A 143 5.38 4.73 -21.06
C GLY A 143 5.20 6.07 -20.34
N HIS A 144 3.97 6.54 -20.14
CA HIS A 144 3.69 7.78 -19.41
C HIS A 144 3.93 7.59 -17.92
N LEU A 145 3.41 6.49 -17.34
CA LEU A 145 3.64 6.17 -15.94
C LEU A 145 5.14 5.97 -15.65
N VAL A 146 5.86 5.22 -16.50
CA VAL A 146 7.30 5.03 -16.35
C VAL A 146 8.06 6.35 -16.43
N SER A 147 7.71 7.20 -17.40
CA SER A 147 8.34 8.52 -17.57
C SER A 147 8.10 9.41 -16.35
N PHE A 148 6.87 9.44 -15.83
CA PHE A 148 6.54 10.17 -14.62
C PHE A 148 7.32 9.63 -13.42
N LEU A 149 7.29 8.32 -13.16
CA LEU A 149 8.01 7.69 -12.05
C LEU A 149 9.52 7.94 -12.11
N ALA A 150 10.11 8.01 -13.30
CA ALA A 150 11.52 8.33 -13.48
C ALA A 150 11.89 9.73 -12.95
N THR A 151 10.93 10.66 -12.90
CA THR A 151 11.13 12.00 -12.31
C THR A 151 11.03 12.01 -10.77
N GLN A 152 10.52 10.95 -10.15
CA GLN A 152 10.14 10.93 -8.74
C GLN A 152 11.30 10.48 -7.82
N SER A 153 12.25 11.38 -7.59
CA SER A 153 13.44 11.11 -6.75
C SER A 153 13.14 10.93 -5.24
N ARG A 154 11.98 11.40 -4.79
CA ARG A 154 11.58 11.39 -3.37
C ARG A 154 10.57 10.30 -3.01
N LEU A 155 10.12 9.51 -3.98
CA LEU A 155 9.11 8.48 -3.76
C LEU A 155 9.65 7.39 -2.84
N THR A 156 8.92 7.12 -1.77
CA THR A 156 9.28 6.14 -0.74
C THR A 156 8.31 4.97 -0.66
N ASN A 157 7.06 5.20 -1.08
CA ASN A 157 5.97 4.24 -1.03
C ASN A 157 5.24 4.25 -2.38
N LEU A 158 5.15 3.09 -3.01
CA LEU A 158 4.49 2.90 -4.30
C LEU A 158 3.55 1.71 -4.21
N TYR A 159 2.33 1.90 -4.70
CA TYR A 159 1.34 0.84 -4.94
C TYR A 159 1.04 0.76 -6.44
N LEU A 160 1.13 -0.43 -7.03
CA LEU A 160 0.87 -0.70 -8.44
C LEU A 160 -0.11 -1.87 -8.61
N VAL A 161 -1.25 -1.63 -9.23
CA VAL A 161 -2.20 -2.72 -9.53
C VAL A 161 -1.78 -3.52 -10.77
N ASP A 162 -1.47 -2.84 -11.86
CA ASP A 162 -1.29 -3.50 -13.16
C ASP A 162 0.13 -3.27 -13.68
N TYR A 163 1.00 -4.28 -13.54
CA TYR A 163 2.35 -4.28 -14.13
C TYR A 163 2.38 -5.17 -15.36
N LYS A 164 2.87 -4.61 -16.47
CA LYS A 164 3.06 -5.30 -17.74
C LYS A 164 4.53 -5.30 -18.13
N ASP A 165 5.07 -6.48 -18.42
CA ASP A 165 6.50 -6.66 -18.71
C ASP A 165 6.93 -6.11 -20.08
N ASP A 166 5.97 -5.72 -20.93
CA ASP A 166 6.22 -5.21 -22.27
C ASP A 166 6.89 -3.83 -22.28
N THR A 167 6.78 -3.07 -21.18
CA THR A 167 7.42 -1.75 -21.05
C THR A 167 8.67 -1.87 -20.18
N PRO A 168 9.88 -1.82 -20.76
CA PRO A 168 11.11 -2.07 -20.01
C PRO A 168 11.30 -1.04 -18.89
N ILE A 169 11.42 -1.53 -17.66
CA ILE A 169 11.83 -0.70 -16.54
C ILE A 169 13.26 -0.19 -16.77
N SER A 170 13.46 1.10 -16.51
CA SER A 170 14.81 1.64 -16.44
C SER A 170 15.60 0.91 -15.34
N THR A 171 16.61 0.16 -15.76
CA THR A 171 17.60 -0.45 -14.85
C THR A 171 18.55 0.58 -14.25
N SER A 172 18.32 1.86 -14.52
CA SER A 172 19.08 2.97 -13.94
C SER A 172 18.94 2.97 -12.42
N VAL A 173 20.08 3.04 -11.74
CA VAL A 173 20.17 3.21 -10.29
C VAL A 173 19.52 4.50 -9.77
N ASN A 174 19.18 5.42 -10.67
CA ASN A 174 18.49 6.67 -10.38
C ASN A 174 16.97 6.55 -10.47
N PHE A 175 16.42 5.44 -10.96
CA PHE A 175 14.98 5.21 -11.01
C PHE A 175 14.47 4.80 -9.62
N LEU A 176 13.68 5.68 -9.00
CA LEU A 176 13.08 5.54 -7.67
C LEU A 176 14.11 5.21 -6.56
N PRO A 177 15.13 6.06 -6.36
CA PRO A 177 16.31 5.73 -5.54
C PRO A 177 16.01 5.62 -4.03
N ARG A 178 14.83 6.10 -3.61
CA ARG A 178 14.36 6.10 -2.21
C ARG A 178 13.19 5.15 -1.96
N LEU A 179 12.80 4.35 -2.95
CA LEU A 179 11.70 3.41 -2.81
C LEU A 179 12.01 2.39 -1.71
N SER A 180 11.18 2.37 -0.68
CA SER A 180 11.40 1.58 0.54
C SER A 180 10.22 0.69 0.89
N ILE A 181 9.03 1.04 0.39
CA ILE A 181 7.79 0.28 0.53
C ILE A 181 7.25 0.09 -0.89
N LEU A 182 7.08 -1.16 -1.28
CA LEU A 182 6.48 -1.53 -2.55
C LEU A 182 5.30 -2.45 -2.26
N GLU A 183 4.14 -2.08 -2.78
CA GLU A 183 3.00 -2.97 -2.93
C GLU A 183 2.72 -3.07 -4.41
N CYS A 184 2.61 -4.28 -4.92
CA CYS A 184 2.29 -4.51 -6.32
C CYS A 184 1.47 -5.77 -6.42
N THR A 185 0.55 -5.87 -7.38
CA THR A 185 -0.23 -7.10 -7.54
C THR A 185 0.71 -8.28 -7.74
N PHE A 186 1.45 -8.34 -8.85
CA PHE A 186 2.26 -9.52 -9.15
C PHE A 186 3.77 -9.37 -8.89
N THR A 187 4.45 -10.50 -8.69
CA THR A 187 5.87 -10.53 -8.32
C THR A 187 6.81 -9.99 -9.39
N GLU A 188 6.41 -9.99 -10.66
CA GLU A 188 7.19 -9.47 -11.78
C GLU A 188 7.59 -8.00 -11.57
N ALA A 189 6.64 -7.19 -11.06
CA ALA A 189 6.90 -5.79 -10.71
C ALA A 189 7.97 -5.68 -9.61
N ALA A 190 7.88 -6.53 -8.58
CA ALA A 190 8.87 -6.57 -7.51
C ALA A 190 10.24 -7.01 -8.03
N VAL A 191 10.31 -8.04 -8.88
CA VAL A 191 11.55 -8.53 -9.48
C VAL A 191 12.28 -7.41 -10.23
N ALA A 192 11.54 -6.53 -10.91
CA ALA A 192 12.11 -5.44 -11.69
C ALA A 192 12.43 -4.17 -10.86
N LEU A 193 11.62 -3.84 -9.84
CA LEU A 193 11.74 -2.61 -9.05
C LEU A 193 12.62 -2.75 -7.80
N VAL A 194 12.79 -3.95 -7.25
CA VAL A 194 13.57 -4.17 -6.01
C VAL A 194 15.09 -3.96 -6.19
N PRO A 195 15.75 -4.44 -7.27
CA PRO A 195 17.20 -4.41 -7.38
C PRO A 195 17.77 -3.00 -7.26
N ALA A 196 18.81 -2.81 -6.45
CA ALA A 196 19.45 -1.52 -6.15
C ALA A 196 18.56 -0.46 -5.45
N ARG A 197 17.33 -0.80 -5.02
CA ARG A 197 16.47 0.10 -4.24
C ARG A 197 16.48 -0.30 -2.76
N PRO A 198 16.31 0.63 -1.81
CA PRO A 198 16.34 0.35 -0.37
C PRO A 198 15.02 -0.22 0.16
N ILE A 199 14.48 -1.26 -0.50
CA ILE A 199 13.23 -1.93 -0.13
C ILE A 199 13.35 -2.55 1.26
N THR A 200 12.40 -2.21 2.12
CA THR A 200 12.29 -2.74 3.48
C THR A 200 10.95 -3.41 3.73
N ARG A 201 9.93 -3.11 2.92
CA ARG A 201 8.59 -3.69 3.02
C ARG A 201 8.10 -4.01 1.62
N LEU A 202 7.65 -5.24 1.42
CA LEU A 202 7.14 -5.71 0.16
C LEU A 202 5.82 -6.46 0.40
N LYS A 203 4.79 -6.11 -0.39
CA LYS A 203 3.54 -6.86 -0.50
C LYS A 203 3.26 -7.19 -1.96
N THR A 204 3.02 -8.46 -2.28
CA THR A 204 2.76 -8.92 -3.65
C THR A 204 2.00 -10.25 -3.72
N CYS A 205 1.75 -10.80 -4.91
CA CYS A 205 1.18 -12.12 -5.16
C CYS A 205 1.84 -12.82 -6.34
N PHE A 206 1.77 -14.15 -6.37
CA PHE A 206 2.24 -14.91 -7.53
C PHE A 206 1.25 -14.80 -8.69
N SER A 207 1.75 -14.62 -9.91
CA SER A 207 0.91 -14.51 -11.11
C SER A 207 0.52 -15.89 -11.67
N ARG A 208 1.36 -16.90 -11.47
CA ARG A 208 1.13 -18.25 -11.98
C ARG A 208 0.31 -19.08 -10.99
N SER A 209 -0.72 -19.74 -11.50
CA SER A 209 -1.54 -20.66 -10.72
C SER A 209 -0.88 -22.02 -10.47
N ASN A 210 0.00 -22.47 -11.38
CA ASN A 210 0.68 -23.76 -11.25
C ASN A 210 1.93 -23.67 -10.38
N ILE A 211 2.20 -24.74 -9.62
CA ILE A 211 3.27 -24.79 -8.62
C ILE A 211 4.67 -24.53 -9.20
N ASP A 212 4.96 -25.04 -10.40
CA ASP A 212 6.29 -24.88 -11.01
C ASP A 212 6.54 -23.43 -11.45
N GLY A 213 5.49 -22.75 -11.93
CA GLY A 213 5.49 -21.32 -12.22
C GLY A 213 5.75 -20.50 -10.96
N LYS A 214 5.04 -20.78 -9.86
CA LYS A 214 5.27 -20.10 -8.57
C LYS A 214 6.69 -20.31 -8.05
N ARG A 215 7.26 -21.50 -8.20
CA ARG A 215 8.66 -21.80 -7.84
C ARG A 215 9.67 -21.00 -8.67
N LEU A 216 9.37 -20.74 -9.95
CA LEU A 216 10.18 -19.89 -10.80
C LEU A 216 10.11 -18.42 -10.34
N GLU A 217 8.90 -17.91 -10.11
CA GLU A 217 8.67 -16.56 -9.58
C GLU A 217 9.34 -16.36 -8.21
N MET A 218 9.18 -17.30 -7.28
CA MET A 218 9.79 -17.26 -5.95
C MET A 218 11.32 -17.17 -6.03
N ARG A 219 11.95 -17.95 -6.92
CA ARG A 219 13.41 -17.90 -7.13
C ARG A 219 13.84 -16.56 -7.72
N ALA A 220 13.10 -16.03 -8.68
CA ALA A 220 13.37 -14.70 -9.26
C ALA A 220 13.24 -13.61 -8.20
N LEU A 221 12.15 -13.61 -7.43
CA LEU A 221 11.88 -12.66 -6.37
C LEU A 221 13.00 -12.64 -5.32
N PHE A 222 13.38 -13.81 -4.78
CA PHE A 222 14.45 -13.87 -3.79
C PHE A 222 15.82 -13.50 -4.37
N SER A 223 16.06 -13.76 -5.65
CA SER A 223 17.26 -13.28 -6.34
C SER A 223 17.28 -11.76 -6.43
N SER A 224 16.15 -11.12 -6.74
CA SER A 224 16.01 -9.66 -6.74
C SER A 224 16.10 -9.04 -5.35
N LEU A 225 15.51 -9.65 -4.33
CA LEU A 225 15.59 -9.19 -2.94
C LEU A 225 17.04 -9.12 -2.43
N ARG A 226 17.89 -10.08 -2.82
CA ARG A 226 19.35 -10.06 -2.52
C ARG A 226 20.06 -8.85 -3.10
N LEU A 227 19.50 -8.22 -4.13
CA LEU A 227 20.04 -7.01 -4.76
C LEU A 227 19.49 -5.73 -4.13
N SER A 228 18.61 -5.82 -3.12
CA SER A 228 18.12 -4.65 -2.39
C SER A 228 19.24 -3.99 -1.58
N ARG A 229 19.19 -2.66 -1.45
CA ARG A 229 20.17 -1.88 -0.66
C ARG A 229 19.91 -1.92 0.85
N LYS A 230 18.78 -2.47 1.29
CA LYS A 230 18.42 -2.60 2.70
C LYS A 230 17.90 -4.00 2.99
N THR A 231 17.90 -4.34 4.27
CA THR A 231 17.31 -5.59 4.77
C THR A 231 15.79 -5.50 4.77
N LEU A 232 15.16 -6.60 4.40
CA LEU A 232 13.71 -6.73 4.41
C LEU A 232 13.21 -6.84 5.86
N ARG A 233 12.17 -6.07 6.18
CA ARG A 233 11.49 -6.05 7.47
C ARG A 233 10.09 -6.65 7.40
N SER A 234 9.42 -6.48 6.27
CA SER A 234 8.10 -7.04 6.03
C SER A 234 8.06 -7.69 4.66
N LEU A 235 7.59 -8.94 4.63
CA LEU A 235 7.28 -9.63 3.40
C LEU A 235 5.86 -10.17 3.52
N ASP A 236 5.00 -9.71 2.63
CA ASP A 236 3.67 -10.27 2.43
C ASP A 236 3.58 -10.78 1.00
N ILE A 237 3.33 -12.07 0.85
CA ILE A 237 3.02 -12.63 -0.46
C ILE A 237 1.65 -13.26 -0.27
N ALA A 238 0.62 -12.66 -0.86
CA ALA A 238 -0.72 -13.22 -0.84
C ALA A 238 -0.88 -14.14 -2.05
N ASP A 239 -1.57 -15.26 -1.89
CA ASP A 239 -1.91 -16.14 -3.01
C ASP A 239 -3.16 -16.93 -2.62
N SER A 240 -4.17 -16.92 -3.48
CA SER A 240 -5.44 -17.63 -3.24
C SER A 240 -5.31 -19.15 -3.36
N SER A 241 -4.15 -19.65 -3.80
CA SER A 241 -3.89 -21.06 -4.05
C SER A 241 -2.61 -21.55 -3.37
N TYR A 242 -2.37 -21.09 -2.14
CA TYR A 242 -1.34 -21.67 -1.30
C TYR A 242 -1.72 -23.07 -0.82
N THR A 243 -0.70 -23.93 -0.77
CA THR A 243 -0.76 -25.22 -0.09
C THR A 243 0.24 -25.20 1.05
N ALA A 244 0.02 -26.02 2.08
CA ALA A 244 0.96 -26.16 3.19
C ALA A 244 2.39 -26.54 2.72
N GLU A 245 2.50 -27.35 1.67
CA GLU A 245 3.79 -27.73 1.06
C GLU A 245 4.51 -26.50 0.49
N PHE A 246 3.83 -25.69 -0.32
CA PHE A 246 4.45 -24.52 -0.93
C PHE A 246 4.77 -23.44 0.10
N SER A 247 3.90 -23.20 1.09
CA SER A 247 4.20 -22.28 2.18
C SER A 247 5.44 -22.70 2.98
N SER A 248 5.64 -24.01 3.16
CA SER A 248 6.86 -24.55 3.80
C SER A 248 8.10 -24.35 2.93
N GLU A 249 8.00 -24.53 1.61
CA GLU A 249 9.10 -24.27 0.66
C GLU A 249 9.48 -22.77 0.62
N LEU A 250 8.47 -21.89 0.62
CA LEU A 250 8.64 -20.44 0.67
C LEU A 250 9.32 -20.00 1.97
N LEU A 251 8.81 -20.50 3.11
CA LEU A 251 9.38 -20.22 4.42
C LEU A 251 10.82 -20.73 4.53
N ALA A 252 11.09 -21.94 4.03
CA ALA A 252 12.44 -22.49 4.01
C ALA A 252 13.36 -21.62 3.17
N SER A 253 12.94 -21.21 1.97
CA SER A 253 13.73 -20.34 1.09
C SER A 253 14.07 -19.01 1.75
N LEU A 254 13.12 -18.39 2.45
CA LEU A 254 13.32 -17.16 3.20
C LEU A 254 14.25 -17.37 4.42
N ALA A 255 14.07 -18.46 5.16
CA ALA A 255 14.85 -18.78 6.34
C ALA A 255 16.32 -19.13 6.04
N HIS A 256 16.66 -19.43 4.79
CA HIS A 256 18.02 -19.60 4.29
C HIS A 256 18.57 -18.34 3.58
N SER A 257 17.79 -17.26 3.51
CA SER A 257 18.19 -16.00 2.90
C SER A 257 18.95 -15.10 3.87
N VAL A 258 19.84 -14.26 3.34
CA VAL A 258 20.61 -13.27 4.13
C VAL A 258 19.75 -12.21 4.81
N HIS A 259 18.50 -12.03 4.37
CA HIS A 259 17.58 -11.01 4.90
C HIS A 259 16.79 -11.45 6.14
N VAL A 260 16.88 -12.72 6.55
CA VAL A 260 16.01 -13.31 7.59
C VAL A 260 16.06 -12.59 8.95
N TYR A 261 17.24 -12.06 9.33
CA TYR A 261 17.49 -11.54 10.68
C TYR A 261 16.78 -10.24 11.04
N ASP A 262 16.25 -9.51 10.04
CA ASP A 262 15.56 -8.23 10.23
C ASP A 262 14.06 -8.29 9.94
N VAL A 263 13.57 -9.45 9.48
CA VAL A 263 12.14 -9.65 9.20
C VAL A 263 11.36 -9.63 10.51
N ARG A 264 10.32 -8.79 10.54
CA ARG A 264 9.42 -8.56 11.67
C ARG A 264 7.98 -8.92 11.35
N TYR A 265 7.62 -8.89 10.08
CA TYR A 265 6.32 -9.29 9.59
C TYR A 265 6.49 -10.31 8.47
N LEU A 266 5.70 -11.39 8.55
CA LEU A 266 5.58 -12.38 7.50
C LEU A 266 4.08 -12.56 7.18
N GLY A 267 3.72 -12.34 5.93
CA GLY A 267 2.34 -12.44 5.45
C GLY A 267 1.85 -13.86 5.33
N THR A 268 0.70 -14.02 4.67
CA THR A 268 -0.14 -15.22 4.77
C THR A 268 0.59 -16.51 4.36
N LEU A 269 0.81 -17.42 5.30
CA LEU A 269 1.34 -18.77 5.05
C LEU A 269 0.32 -19.83 5.48
N VAL A 270 0.10 -20.88 4.67
CA VAL A 270 -0.78 -21.98 5.09
C VAL A 270 -0.13 -22.75 6.24
N LEU A 271 -0.83 -22.83 7.37
CA LEU A 271 -0.36 -23.54 8.55
C LEU A 271 -0.60 -25.05 8.40
N PRO A 272 0.45 -25.90 8.38
CA PRO A 272 0.27 -27.33 8.18
C PRO A 272 -0.56 -28.01 9.28
N ILE A 273 -1.49 -28.89 8.86
CA ILE A 273 -2.32 -29.67 9.78
C ILE A 273 -1.51 -30.83 10.39
N GLY A 274 -0.70 -31.51 9.57
CA GLY A 274 0.09 -32.67 9.98
C GLY A 274 1.14 -32.32 11.04
N GLY A 275 1.24 -33.16 12.08
CA GLY A 275 2.09 -32.87 13.24
C GLY A 275 3.59 -32.77 12.89
N ARG A 276 4.06 -33.53 11.90
CA ARG A 276 5.46 -33.48 11.48
C ARG A 276 5.75 -32.21 10.67
N GLU A 277 4.94 -31.96 9.66
CA GLU A 277 5.05 -30.79 8.76
C GLU A 277 4.92 -29.49 9.56
N ARG A 278 4.03 -29.46 10.55
CA ARG A 278 3.86 -28.33 11.46
C ARG A 278 5.09 -28.09 12.34
N LEU A 279 5.71 -29.15 12.87
CA LEU A 279 6.95 -29.02 13.63
C LEU A 279 8.12 -28.54 12.76
N GLU A 280 8.19 -28.99 11.50
CA GLU A 280 9.17 -28.51 10.53
C GLU A 280 8.95 -27.01 10.22
N PHE A 281 7.70 -26.59 10.02
CA PHE A 281 7.31 -25.19 9.86
C PHE A 281 7.75 -24.33 11.05
N TYR A 282 7.49 -24.78 12.28
CA TYR A 282 7.95 -24.08 13.49
C TYR A 282 9.48 -24.04 13.60
N GLY A 283 10.17 -25.13 13.26
CA GLY A 283 11.62 -25.17 13.24
C GLY A 283 12.23 -24.13 12.29
N LEU A 284 11.55 -23.81 11.17
CA LEU A 284 11.94 -22.72 10.28
C LEU A 284 11.68 -21.34 10.90
N LEU A 285 10.53 -21.14 11.56
CA LEU A 285 10.21 -19.88 12.25
C LEU A 285 11.20 -19.50 13.36
N MET A 286 11.80 -20.48 14.02
CA MET A 286 12.84 -20.25 15.04
C MET A 286 14.04 -19.46 14.52
N ARG A 287 14.25 -19.39 13.20
CA ARG A 287 15.35 -18.63 12.58
C ARG A 287 15.06 -17.13 12.49
N PHE A 288 13.83 -16.69 12.71
CA PHE A 288 13.42 -15.29 12.59
C PHE A 288 13.44 -14.61 13.96
N SER A 289 14.63 -14.23 14.42
CA SER A 289 14.85 -13.69 15.78
C SER A 289 14.21 -12.32 16.06
N LYS A 290 13.61 -11.68 15.05
CA LYS A 290 12.91 -10.39 15.19
C LYS A 290 11.46 -10.44 14.71
N LEU A 291 10.94 -11.62 14.37
CA LEU A 291 9.56 -11.78 13.92
C LEU A 291 8.60 -11.35 15.04
N ARG A 292 7.73 -10.39 14.75
CA ARG A 292 6.74 -9.85 15.70
C ARG A 292 5.32 -10.18 15.28
N CYS A 293 5.07 -10.23 13.97
CA CYS A 293 3.76 -10.51 13.41
C CYS A 293 3.88 -11.60 12.35
N ILE A 294 2.96 -12.55 12.37
CA ILE A 294 2.83 -13.57 11.33
C ILE A 294 1.35 -13.74 10.97
N GLU A 295 1.06 -13.84 9.69
CA GLU A 295 -0.26 -14.25 9.21
C GLU A 295 -0.23 -15.71 8.78
N VAL A 296 -1.22 -16.48 9.22
CA VAL A 296 -1.35 -17.88 8.87
C VAL A 296 -2.75 -18.21 8.36
N ASP A 297 -2.82 -18.89 7.22
CA ASP A 297 -4.06 -19.41 6.67
C ASP A 297 -4.39 -20.77 7.31
N VAL A 298 -5.61 -20.87 7.83
CA VAL A 298 -6.16 -22.05 8.50
C VAL A 298 -7.45 -22.53 7.82
N SER A 299 -7.74 -22.08 6.60
CA SER A 299 -8.97 -22.40 5.85
C SER A 299 -9.10 -23.89 5.53
N GLU A 300 -7.99 -24.62 5.38
CA GLU A 300 -8.00 -26.07 5.11
C GLU A 300 -8.26 -26.95 6.35
N TRP A 301 -8.38 -26.37 7.55
CA TRP A 301 -8.50 -27.15 8.79
C TRP A 301 -9.92 -27.67 9.01
N GLU A 302 -10.03 -28.94 9.42
CA GLU A 302 -11.32 -29.59 9.74
C GLU A 302 -11.32 -30.17 11.18
N PRO A 303 -12.12 -29.62 12.13
CA PRO A 303 -12.88 -28.38 12.02
C PRO A 303 -11.96 -27.14 12.02
N PRO A 304 -12.39 -26.01 11.44
CA PRO A 304 -11.56 -24.81 11.40
C PRO A 304 -11.41 -24.22 12.81
N PRO A 305 -10.21 -23.71 13.18
CA PRO A 305 -9.93 -23.24 14.54
C PRO A 305 -10.46 -21.82 14.81
N THR A 306 -11.68 -21.49 14.36
CA THR A 306 -12.28 -20.15 14.45
C THR A 306 -12.70 -19.75 15.86
N HIS A 307 -12.81 -20.71 16.79
CA HIS A 307 -13.17 -20.41 18.16
C HIS A 307 -12.02 -19.68 18.89
N PRO A 308 -12.26 -18.58 19.64
CA PRO A 308 -11.20 -17.79 20.30
C PRO A 308 -10.24 -18.61 21.18
N ALA A 309 -10.74 -19.66 21.85
CA ALA A 309 -9.88 -20.54 22.64
C ALA A 309 -8.91 -21.37 21.78
N ALA A 310 -9.32 -21.80 20.59
CA ALA A 310 -8.47 -22.53 19.65
C ALA A 310 -7.41 -21.60 19.06
N MET A 311 -7.80 -20.39 18.62
CA MET A 311 -6.85 -19.38 18.12
C MET A 311 -5.80 -19.01 19.18
N ARG A 312 -6.21 -18.81 20.44
CA ARG A 312 -5.26 -18.58 21.55
C ARG A 312 -4.30 -19.76 21.74
N ALA A 313 -4.80 -20.99 21.69
CA ALA A 313 -3.97 -22.18 21.84
C ALA A 313 -2.93 -22.26 20.72
N LEU A 314 -3.32 -22.02 19.46
CA LEU A 314 -2.42 -22.00 18.31
C LEU A 314 -1.42 -20.84 18.36
N ALA A 315 -1.84 -19.65 18.78
CA ALA A 315 -0.94 -18.52 18.98
C ALA A 315 0.09 -18.79 20.09
N CYS A 316 -0.34 -19.42 21.19
CA CYS A 316 0.58 -19.90 22.23
C CYS A 316 1.55 -20.94 21.68
N GLU A 317 1.08 -21.92 20.91
CA GLU A 317 1.91 -22.95 20.26
C GLU A 317 2.99 -22.33 19.38
N LEU A 318 2.62 -21.41 18.46
CA LEU A 318 3.56 -20.65 17.64
C LEU A 318 4.63 -19.95 18.48
N ARG A 319 4.23 -19.30 19.58
CA ARG A 319 5.14 -18.57 20.47
C ARG A 319 6.09 -19.47 21.26
N LEU A 320 5.74 -20.74 21.50
CA LEU A 320 6.68 -21.68 22.12
C LEU A 320 7.94 -21.84 21.27
N TYR A 321 7.81 -21.76 19.95
CA TYR A 321 8.92 -21.85 19.00
C TYR A 321 9.45 -20.47 18.58
N CYS A 322 8.60 -19.46 18.45
CA CYS A 322 8.99 -18.09 18.08
C CYS A 322 8.50 -17.07 19.11
N SER A 323 9.19 -17.00 20.26
CA SER A 323 8.77 -16.16 21.40
C SER A 323 8.72 -14.66 21.13
N THR A 324 9.35 -14.18 20.06
CA THR A 324 9.32 -12.77 19.65
C THR A 324 8.01 -12.36 18.99
N VAL A 325 7.18 -13.32 18.58
CA VAL A 325 5.87 -13.06 18.00
C VAL A 325 4.94 -12.47 19.07
N THR A 326 4.44 -11.27 18.79
CA THR A 326 3.52 -10.50 19.62
C THR A 326 2.12 -10.38 19.01
N CYS A 327 1.96 -10.69 17.72
CA CYS A 327 0.68 -10.71 17.02
C CYS A 327 0.63 -11.90 16.05
N VAL A 328 -0.48 -12.62 16.03
CA VAL A 328 -0.77 -13.68 15.04
C VAL A 328 -2.09 -13.34 14.38
N VAL A 329 -2.11 -13.28 13.05
CA VAL A 329 -3.34 -13.13 12.27
C VAL A 329 -3.70 -14.49 11.69
N PHE A 330 -4.90 -14.98 12.00
CA PHE A 330 -5.46 -16.17 11.40
C PHE A 330 -6.34 -15.75 10.23
N VAL A 331 -6.08 -16.32 9.05
CA VAL A 331 -6.90 -16.13 7.85
C VAL A 331 -7.79 -17.37 7.68
N TYR A 332 -9.10 -17.15 7.59
CA TYR A 332 -10.09 -18.19 7.36
C TYR A 332 -11.14 -17.66 6.37
N ASP A 333 -11.25 -18.27 5.19
CA ASP A 333 -12.19 -17.85 4.15
C ASP A 333 -12.13 -16.32 3.88
N PHE A 334 -10.90 -15.78 3.79
CA PHE A 334 -10.58 -14.34 3.64
C PHE A 334 -10.86 -13.45 4.88
N GLU A 335 -11.50 -13.97 5.93
CA GLU A 335 -11.64 -13.26 7.20
C GLU A 335 -10.32 -13.29 7.97
N ARG A 336 -9.92 -12.14 8.52
CA ARG A 336 -8.71 -11.98 9.33
C ARG A 336 -9.11 -11.84 10.79
N LEU A 337 -8.70 -12.79 11.61
CA LEU A 337 -8.90 -12.80 13.06
C LEU A 337 -7.54 -12.64 13.74
N SER A 338 -7.37 -11.58 14.52
CA SER A 338 -6.08 -11.27 15.12
C SER A 338 -6.00 -11.66 16.59
N VAL A 339 -4.83 -12.13 17.02
CA VAL A 339 -4.53 -12.47 18.42
C VAL A 339 -3.24 -11.77 18.82
N SER A 340 -3.36 -10.82 19.75
CA SER A 340 -2.26 -10.06 20.32
C SER A 340 -1.75 -10.68 21.62
N VAL A 341 -0.49 -10.41 21.95
CA VAL A 341 0.12 -10.81 23.21
C VAL A 341 0.15 -9.60 24.15
N VAL A 342 -0.64 -9.65 25.22
CA VAL A 342 -0.68 -8.63 26.27
C VAL A 342 -0.32 -9.31 27.59
N ASP A 343 0.72 -8.82 28.27
CA ASP A 343 1.22 -9.40 29.53
C ASP A 343 1.48 -10.91 29.47
N ASN A 344 2.07 -11.35 28.35
CA ASN A 344 2.31 -12.76 28.01
C ASN A 344 1.06 -13.63 27.77
N LEU A 345 -0.13 -13.06 27.83
CA LEU A 345 -1.38 -13.73 27.50
C LEU A 345 -1.75 -13.46 26.04
N CYS A 346 -2.14 -14.51 25.31
CA CYS A 346 -2.70 -14.37 23.98
C CYS A 346 -4.18 -13.96 24.10
N VAL A 347 -4.55 -12.81 23.55
CA VAL A 347 -5.89 -12.22 23.64
C VAL A 347 -6.37 -11.90 22.22
N PRO A 348 -7.60 -12.29 21.83
CA PRO A 348 -8.20 -11.82 20.58
C PRO A 348 -8.21 -10.29 20.52
N ASP A 349 -7.86 -9.73 19.38
CA ASP A 349 -7.73 -8.29 19.21
C ASP A 349 -8.53 -7.84 17.98
N ASP A 350 -9.74 -7.34 18.26
CA ASP A 350 -10.70 -6.93 17.24
C ASP A 350 -10.43 -5.50 16.72
N ASP A 351 -9.57 -4.74 17.40
CA ASP A 351 -9.27 -3.34 17.07
C ASP A 351 -8.12 -3.21 16.04
N ILE A 352 -7.38 -4.28 15.80
CA ILE A 352 -6.25 -4.30 14.86
C ILE A 352 -6.74 -4.28 13.41
N VAL A 353 -6.26 -3.28 12.66
CA VAL A 353 -6.43 -3.21 11.20
C VAL A 353 -5.38 -4.09 10.53
N ALA A 354 -5.67 -5.39 10.42
CA ALA A 354 -4.74 -6.40 9.92
C ALA A 354 -4.11 -6.04 8.56
N ASP A 355 -4.90 -5.46 7.64
CA ASP A 355 -4.47 -5.13 6.28
C ASP A 355 -3.26 -4.16 6.20
N ASN A 356 -2.99 -3.40 7.26
CA ASN A 356 -1.90 -2.44 7.35
C ASN A 356 -0.73 -2.89 8.22
N LEU A 357 -0.83 -4.01 8.95
CA LEU A 357 0.21 -4.46 9.89
C LEU A 357 1.59 -4.60 9.23
N TRP A 358 1.63 -5.11 8.00
CA TRP A 358 2.84 -5.25 7.20
C TRP A 358 3.56 -3.90 6.94
N ARG A 359 2.83 -2.77 6.99
CA ARG A 359 3.39 -1.40 6.88
C ARG A 359 3.93 -0.87 8.21
N GLU A 360 3.43 -1.36 9.34
CA GLU A 360 3.66 -0.77 10.66
C GLU A 360 4.79 -1.44 11.44
N VAL A 361 4.83 -2.77 11.45
CA VAL A 361 5.73 -3.62 12.28
C VAL A 361 7.20 -3.52 11.88
#